data_AF-A0A1J5FGJ6-F1
#
_entry.id   AF-A0A1J5FGJ6-F1
#
_cell.length_a   1.000
_cell.length_b   1.000
_cell.length_c   1.000
_cell.angle_alpha   90.00
_cell.angle_beta   90.00
_cell.angle_gamma   90.00
#
_symmetry.space_group_name_H-M   'P 1'
#
loop_
_entity.id
_entity.type
_entity.pdbx_description
1 polymer ?
#
loop_
_entity_poly.entity_id
_entity_poly.type
_entity_poly.pdbx_seq_one_letter_code
_entity_poly.pdbx_strand_id
1 'polypeptide(L)'
;MLESSESDEYTLGENVNILFKETEVMIATPDSKVSARNSFVCPISDIEMGVLLCNIAFDFDSYIIHAIITKNALLELECEKGESFRWFVKSNEVSIQKI
;
A
#
# COMPACT_ATOMS: atom_id res chain seq x y z
N MET A 1 -0.45 -8.64 -19.59
CA MET A 1 0.82 -8.13 -20.15
C MET A 1 0.48 -6.81 -20.80
N LEU A 2 0.69 -5.69 -20.09
CA LEU A 2 0.53 -4.37 -20.68
C LEU A 2 1.84 -4.07 -21.41
N GLU A 3 1.77 -4.01 -22.73
CA GLU A 3 2.85 -3.47 -23.56
C GLU A 3 2.90 -1.97 -23.32
N SER A 4 3.96 -1.47 -22.70
CA SER A 4 4.23 -0.05 -22.58
C SER A 4 4.71 0.49 -23.93
N SER A 5 3.81 1.14 -24.67
CA SER A 5 4.17 2.05 -25.74
C SER A 5 4.81 3.30 -25.13
N GLU A 6 6.01 3.63 -25.60
CA GLU A 6 6.91 4.71 -25.16
C GLU A 6 7.66 4.42 -23.86
N SER A 7 8.96 4.14 -23.99
CA SER A 7 9.92 4.16 -22.89
C SER A 7 10.03 5.59 -22.38
N ASP A 8 9.21 5.94 -21.40
CA ASP A 8 9.35 7.17 -20.64
C ASP A 8 10.77 7.22 -20.05
N GLU A 9 11.63 8.04 -20.65
CA GLU A 9 12.93 8.37 -20.07
C GLU A 9 12.66 9.29 -18.86
N TYR A 10 13.01 8.78 -17.67
CA TYR A 10 12.99 9.52 -16.42
C TYR A 10 14.37 10.07 -16.12
N THR A 11 14.43 11.31 -15.63
CA THR A 11 15.66 11.98 -15.24
C THR A 11 15.78 12.13 -13.73
N LEU A 12 17.02 12.18 -13.22
CA LEU A 12 17.24 12.41 -11.79
C LEU A 12 16.71 13.79 -11.38
N GLY A 13 15.91 13.82 -10.32
CA GLY A 13 15.27 15.04 -9.82
C GLY A 13 13.94 15.37 -10.51
N GLU A 14 13.51 14.56 -11.48
CA GLU A 14 12.18 14.69 -12.10
C GLU A 14 11.09 14.33 -11.09
N ASN A 15 10.07 15.19 -11.00
CA ASN A 15 8.89 14.90 -10.21
C ASN A 15 7.98 13.95 -10.98
N VAL A 16 7.49 12.93 -10.29
CA VAL A 16 6.64 11.88 -10.87
C VAL A 16 5.49 11.56 -9.92
N ASN A 17 4.40 11.07 -10.48
CA ASN A 17 3.34 10.40 -9.75
C ASN A 17 3.69 8.92 -9.59
N ILE A 18 3.45 8.39 -8.40
CA ILE A 18 3.56 6.97 -8.09
C ILE A 18 2.15 6.41 -7.96
N LEU A 19 1.86 5.37 -8.74
CA LEU A 19 0.53 4.78 -8.84
C LEU A 19 0.59 3.30 -8.48
N PHE A 20 -0.32 2.87 -7.61
CA PHE A 20 -0.60 1.46 -7.34
C PHE A 20 -2.04 1.34 -6.85
N LYS A 21 -2.62 0.15 -6.99
CA LYS A 21 -3.99 -0.10 -6.53
C LYS A 21 -3.98 -0.46 -5.05
N GLU A 22 -5.00 -0.03 -4.33
CA GLU A 22 -5.26 -0.40 -2.94
C GLU A 22 -5.37 -1.93 -2.72
N THR A 23 -5.75 -2.70 -3.75
CA THR A 23 -5.80 -4.16 -3.71
C THR A 23 -4.43 -4.83 -3.82
N GLU A 24 -3.40 -4.09 -4.22
CA GLU A 24 -2.00 -4.57 -4.28
C GLU A 24 -1.22 -4.19 -3.01
N VAL A 25 -1.84 -3.42 -2.11
CA VAL A 25 -1.28 -3.09 -0.80
C VAL A 25 -1.57 -4.22 0.17
N MET A 26 -0.50 -4.84 0.66
CA MET A 26 -0.55 -5.88 1.68
C MET A 26 -0.19 -5.28 3.03
N ILE A 27 -0.66 -5.95 4.10
CA ILE A 27 -0.31 -5.58 5.47
C ILE A 27 0.32 -6.75 6.23
N ALA A 28 1.13 -6.44 7.22
CA ALA A 28 1.72 -7.39 8.16
C ALA A 28 1.97 -6.72 9.51
N THR A 29 2.28 -7.51 10.53
CA THR A 29 2.70 -6.95 11.83
C THR A 29 3.98 -6.11 11.67
N PRO A 30 4.22 -5.10 12.53
CA PRO A 30 5.40 -4.23 12.43
C PRO A 30 6.74 -4.96 12.32
N ASP A 31 6.89 -6.06 13.07
CA ASP A 31 8.13 -6.84 13.16
C ASP A 31 8.32 -7.84 12.02
N SER A 32 7.31 -8.02 11.17
CA SER A 32 7.39 -8.94 10.03
C SER A 32 8.44 -8.47 9.02
N LYS A 33 9.32 -9.39 8.60
CA LYS A 33 10.26 -9.17 7.50
C LYS A 33 9.59 -9.51 6.18
N VAL A 34 9.61 -8.56 5.24
CA VAL A 34 9.03 -8.74 3.90
C VAL A 34 10.09 -8.49 2.83
N SER A 35 9.96 -9.15 1.68
CA SER A 35 10.86 -8.94 0.52
C SER A 35 10.50 -7.70 -0.30
N ALA A 36 9.29 -7.17 -0.12
CA ALA A 36 8.85 -5.95 -0.78
C ALA A 36 9.70 -4.76 -0.34
N ARG A 37 10.24 -4.01 -1.32
CA ARG A 37 11.12 -2.86 -1.07
C ARG A 37 10.36 -1.61 -0.65
N ASN A 38 9.11 -1.45 -1.11
CA ASN A 38 8.22 -0.38 -0.69
C ASN A 38 7.44 -0.90 0.53
N SER A 39 7.99 -0.71 1.72
CA SER A 39 7.41 -1.20 2.97
C SER A 39 7.66 -0.22 4.10
N PHE A 40 6.59 0.13 4.80
CA PHE A 40 6.60 1.17 5.82
C PHE A 40 5.73 0.76 7.01
N VAL A 41 6.09 1.22 8.20
CA VAL A 41 5.31 1.01 9.42
C VAL A 41 4.71 2.34 9.83
N CYS A 42 3.40 2.40 9.95
CA CYS A 42 2.69 3.58 10.42
C CYS A 42 1.34 3.18 11.06
N PRO A 43 0.72 4.07 11.86
CA PRO A 43 -0.56 3.77 12.50
C PRO A 43 -1.70 3.68 11.49
N ILE A 44 -2.64 2.78 11.77
CA ILE A 44 -3.93 2.72 11.09
C ILE A 44 -4.75 3.94 11.50
N SER A 45 -5.13 4.78 10.55
CA SER A 45 -5.95 5.97 10.77
C SER A 45 -7.44 5.69 10.68
N ASP A 46 -7.84 4.68 9.89
CA ASP A 46 -9.24 4.26 9.82
C ASP A 46 -9.40 2.81 9.32
N ILE A 47 -10.53 2.20 9.66
CA ILE A 47 -10.93 0.87 9.19
C ILE A 47 -12.40 0.89 8.79
N GLU A 48 -12.67 0.65 7.52
CA GLU A 48 -14.02 0.39 7.02
C GLU A 48 -14.25 -1.12 6.88
N MET A 49 -15.09 -1.69 7.74
CA MET A 49 -15.41 -3.12 7.69
C MET A 49 -16.60 -3.40 6.79
N GLY A 50 -16.35 -4.05 5.65
CA GLY A 50 -17.39 -4.64 4.81
C GLY A 50 -17.76 -6.07 5.21
N VAL A 51 -18.57 -6.72 4.37
CA VAL A 51 -19.02 -8.11 4.58
C VAL A 51 -17.88 -9.12 4.34
N LEU A 52 -17.12 -8.94 3.26
CA LEU A 52 -16.02 -9.82 2.85
C LEU A 52 -14.66 -9.13 2.85
N LEU A 53 -14.64 -7.87 2.46
CA LEU A 53 -13.44 -7.04 2.36
C LEU A 53 -13.49 -5.90 3.37
N CYS A 54 -12.33 -5.43 3.77
CA CYS A 54 -12.15 -4.27 4.63
C CYS A 54 -11.19 -3.29 3.94
N ASN A 55 -11.45 -1.99 4.10
CA ASN A 55 -10.51 -0.94 3.72
C ASN A 55 -9.79 -0.47 4.98
N ILE A 56 -8.46 -0.58 4.97
CA ILE A 56 -7.60 -0.05 6.03
C ILE A 56 -6.92 1.19 5.48
N ALA A 57 -7.11 2.31 6.15
CA ALA A 57 -6.45 3.56 5.86
C ALA A 57 -5.23 3.71 6.78
N PHE A 58 -4.09 4.01 6.18
CA PHE A 58 -2.85 4.34 6.87
C PHE A 58 -2.54 5.82 6.69
N ASP A 59 -2.20 6.49 7.78
CA ASP A 59 -1.63 7.83 7.70
C ASP A 59 -0.14 7.71 7.39
N PHE A 60 0.25 8.03 6.16
CA PHE A 60 1.62 7.91 5.67
C PHE A 60 2.07 9.23 5.09
N ASP A 61 2.87 9.95 5.90
CA ASP A 61 3.29 11.31 5.59
C ASP A 61 2.06 12.21 5.36
N SER A 62 1.98 12.88 4.21
CA SER A 62 0.87 13.76 3.84
C SER A 62 -0.18 13.05 2.98
N TYR A 63 -0.13 11.71 2.92
CA TYR A 63 -0.98 10.86 2.09
C TYR A 63 -1.71 9.81 2.91
N ILE A 64 -2.90 9.41 2.44
CA ILE A 64 -3.61 8.25 2.98
C ILE A 64 -3.38 7.07 2.04
N ILE A 65 -2.82 6.00 2.58
CA ILE A 65 -2.65 4.74 1.85
C ILE A 65 -3.79 3.81 2.22
N HIS A 66 -4.54 3.37 1.21
CA HIS A 66 -5.61 2.41 1.37
C HIS A 66 -5.12 0.99 1.06
N ALA A 67 -5.50 0.04 1.92
CA ALA A 67 -5.30 -1.38 1.72
C ALA A 67 -6.64 -2.10 1.77
N ILE A 68 -7.00 -2.76 0.66
CA ILE A 68 -8.18 -3.62 0.62
C ILE A 68 -7.75 -5.06 0.95
N ILE A 69 -8.15 -5.54 2.12
CA ILE A 69 -7.84 -6.91 2.57
C ILE A 69 -9.12 -7.68 2.89
N THR A 70 -9.02 -9.00 3.04
CA THR A 70 -10.16 -9.80 3.49
C THR A 70 -10.46 -9.52 4.95
N LYS A 71 -11.74 -9.60 5.32
CA LYS A 71 -12.18 -9.48 6.71
C LYS A 71 -11.50 -10.51 7.61
N ASN A 72 -11.27 -11.73 7.12
CA ASN A 72 -10.56 -12.75 7.88
C ASN A 72 -9.12 -12.35 8.18
N ALA A 73 -8.39 -11.81 7.20
CA ALA A 73 -7.02 -11.35 7.43
C ALA A 73 -6.97 -10.21 8.46
N LEU A 74 -7.93 -9.27 8.41
CA LEU A 74 -8.05 -8.20 9.39
C LEU A 74 -8.23 -8.75 10.81
N LEU A 75 -9.10 -9.75 10.98
CA LEU A 75 -9.39 -10.38 12.27
C LEU A 75 -8.23 -11.24 12.77
N GLU A 76 -7.56 -11.99 11.88
CA GLU A 76 -6.39 -12.82 12.22
C GLU A 76 -5.18 -11.98 12.65
N LEU A 77 -5.03 -10.80 12.05
CA LEU A 77 -3.99 -9.84 12.41
C LEU A 77 -4.37 -8.97 13.61
N GLU A 78 -5.60 -9.09 14.11
CA GLU A 78 -6.14 -8.30 15.23
C GLU A 78 -5.99 -6.79 14.99
N CYS A 79 -6.20 -6.32 13.74
CA CYS A 79 -5.97 -4.91 13.41
C CYS A 79 -6.94 -3.98 14.13
N GLU A 80 -6.39 -3.00 14.85
CA GLU A 80 -7.16 -1.94 15.50
C GLU A 80 -6.71 -0.54 15.05
N LYS A 81 -7.67 0.41 15.04
CA LYS A 81 -7.39 1.81 14.74
C LYS A 81 -6.41 2.39 15.78
N GLY A 82 -5.38 3.08 15.30
CA GLY A 82 -4.31 3.65 16.12
C GLY A 82 -3.11 2.72 16.30
N GLU A 83 -3.25 1.42 16.03
CA GLU A 83 -2.12 0.50 16.07
C GLU A 83 -1.24 0.64 14.83
N SER A 84 0.06 0.44 15.03
CA SER A 84 1.01 0.45 13.93
C SER A 84 1.02 -0.90 13.23
N PHE A 85 0.90 -0.86 11.91
CA PHE A 85 1.07 -2.03 11.05
C PHE A 85 2.05 -1.70 9.93
N ARG A 86 2.66 -2.75 9.38
CA ARG A 86 3.47 -2.65 8.18
C ARG A 86 2.56 -2.72 6.98
N TRP A 87 2.46 -1.66 6.18
CA TRP A 87 1.92 -1.76 4.83
C TRP A 87 3.05 -1.88 3.82
N PHE A 88 2.79 -2.57 2.71
CA PHE A 88 3.78 -2.75 1.66
C PHE A 88 3.15 -3.09 0.31
N VAL A 89 3.84 -2.69 -0.75
CA VAL A 89 3.47 -3.02 -2.14
C VAL A 89 4.72 -3.50 -2.85
N LYS A 90 4.60 -4.56 -3.65
CA LYS A 90 5.76 -5.03 -4.43
C LYS A 90 6.07 -4.02 -5.52
N SER A 91 7.36 -3.84 -5.82
CA SER A 91 7.80 -2.87 -6.84
C SER A 91 7.22 -3.13 -8.23
N ASN A 92 6.84 -4.37 -8.55
CA ASN A 92 6.25 -4.72 -9.84
C ASN A 92 4.75 -4.36 -9.96
N GLU A 93 4.10 -3.94 -8.86
CA GLU A 93 2.73 -3.43 -8.85
C GLU A 93 2.68 -1.89 -8.80
N VAL A 94 3.84 -1.24 -8.86
CA VAL A 94 3.98 0.22 -8.84
C VAL A 94 4.26 0.71 -10.26
N SER A 95 3.44 1.65 -10.72
CA SER A 95 3.65 2.41 -11.95
C SER A 95 4.17 3.80 -11.63
N ILE A 96 5.07 4.29 -12.48
CA ILE A 96 5.55 5.68 -12.45
C ILE A 96 4.84 6.40 -13.60
N GLN A 97 4.39 7.62 -13.35
CA GLN A 97 3.72 8.47 -14.34
C GLN A 97 4.31 9.87 -14.24
N LYS A 98 4.60 10.51 -15.37
CA LYS A 98 5.01 11.92 -15.39
C LYS A 98 3.87 12.84 -14.88
N ILE A 99 4.24 13.96 -14.27
CA ILE A 99 3.28 15.00 -13.84
C ILE A 99 2.82 15.80 -15.06
#